data_AF-A0A6B2DTN4-F1
#
_entry.id   AF-A0A6B2DTN4-F1
#
_cell.length_a   1.000
_cell.length_b   1.000
_cell.length_c   1.000
_cell.angle_alpha   90.00
_cell.angle_beta   90.00
_cell.angle_gamma   90.00
#
_symmetry.space_group_name_H-M   'P 1'
#
loop_
_entity.id
_entity.type
_entity.pdbx_description
1 polymer ?
#
loop_
_entity_poly.entity_id
_entity_poly.type
_entity_poly.pdbx_seq_one_letter_code
_entity_poly.pdbx_strand_id
1 'polypeptide(L)'
;VPFAAAGCRVTVVEPSPNALATLQRRAEEEGVSDLITVIADDSDALGRHVEAGSADLVLAHGLLEIVDDPAAVLTALATAVAPGGAVS
;
A
#
# COMPACT_ATOMS: atom_id res chain seq x y z
N VAL A 1 0.97 -3.37 9.57
CA VAL A 1 1.32 -4.41 10.56
C VAL A 1 0.14 -5.30 10.95
N PRO A 2 -1.03 -4.80 11.40
CA PRO A 2 -2.12 -5.68 11.84
C PRO A 2 -2.58 -6.71 10.79
N PHE A 3 -2.71 -6.30 9.52
CA PHE A 3 -3.03 -7.23 8.43
C PHE A 3 -1.95 -8.30 8.21
N ALA A 4 -0.67 -7.91 8.28
CA ALA A 4 0.44 -8.85 8.17
C ALA A 4 0.46 -9.84 9.36
N ALA A 5 0.19 -9.36 10.58
CA ALA A 5 0.04 -10.21 11.76
C ALA A 5 -1.16 -11.17 11.65
N ALA A 6 -2.20 -10.78 10.91
CA ALA A 6 -3.32 -11.66 10.56
C ALA A 6 -3.01 -12.63 9.40
N GLY A 7 -1.79 -12.61 8.84
CA GLY A 7 -1.34 -13.52 7.78
C GLY A 7 -1.49 -12.97 6.36
N CYS A 8 -1.94 -11.73 6.17
CA CYS A 8 -2.02 -11.11 4.84
C CYS A 8 -0.63 -10.76 4.31
N ARG A 9 -0.42 -10.90 2.99
CA ARG A 9 0.71 -10.29 2.29
C ARG A 9 0.38 -8.81 2.07
N VAL A 10 1.25 -7.92 2.50
CA VAL A 10 1.00 -6.48 2.47
C VAL A 10 2.06 -5.80 1.63
N THR A 11 1.61 -5.01 0.65
CA THR A 11 2.48 -4.08 -0.08
C THR A 11 2.22 -2.67 0.42
N VAL A 12 3.27 -1.94 0.80
CA VAL A 12 3.19 -0.55 1.24
C VAL A 12 3.93 0.35 0.25
N VAL A 13 3.22 1.33 -0.30
CA VAL A 13 3.78 2.41 -1.11
C VAL A 13 3.81 3.67 -0.24
N GLU A 14 5.00 4.14 0.10
CA GLU A 14 5.18 5.26 1.03
C GLU A 14 6.54 5.94 0.77
N PRO A 15 6.56 7.23 0.39
CA PRO A 15 7.82 7.93 0.10
C PRO A 15 8.56 8.38 1.36
N SER A 16 7.88 8.52 2.51
CA SER A 16 8.46 9.07 3.74
C SER A 16 9.43 8.09 4.41
N PRO A 17 10.73 8.42 4.50
CA PRO A 17 11.71 7.55 5.16
C PRO A 17 11.39 7.32 6.64
N ASN A 18 10.78 8.31 7.30
CA ASN A 18 10.40 8.23 8.71
C ASN A 18 9.24 7.24 8.92
N ALA A 19 8.25 7.25 8.02
CA ALA A 19 7.14 6.30 8.06
C ALA A 19 7.64 4.87 7.82
N LEU A 20 8.52 4.69 6.83
CA LEU A 20 9.15 3.40 6.53
C LEU A 20 9.98 2.86 7.70
N ALA A 21 10.80 3.70 8.34
CA ALA A 21 11.55 3.29 9.53
C ALA A 21 10.62 2.86 10.68
N THR A 22 9.49 3.56 10.86
CA THR A 22 8.49 3.20 11.86
C THR A 22 7.80 1.88 11.53
N LEU A 23 7.44 1.67 10.26
CA LEU A 23 6.85 0.42 9.77
C LEU A 23 7.80 -0.75 10.00
N GLN A 24 9.07 -0.60 9.58
CA GLN A 24 10.07 -1.66 9.66
C GLN A 24 10.30 -2.09 11.11
N ARG A 25 10.50 -1.13 12.03
CA ARG A 25 10.66 -1.43 13.45
C ARG A 25 9.46 -2.22 14.01
N ARG A 26 8.23 -1.78 13.71
CA ARG A 26 7.02 -2.46 14.20
C ARG A 26 6.84 -3.85 13.57
N ALA A 27 7.22 -4.02 12.31
CA ALA A 27 7.16 -5.30 11.63
C ALA A 27 8.17 -6.31 12.20
N GLU A 28 9.38 -5.84 12.55
CA GLU A 28 10.40 -6.63 13.21
C GLU A 28 9.97 -7.05 14.63
N GLU A 29 9.42 -6.11 15.41
CA GLU A 29 8.89 -6.37 16.76
C GLU A 29 7.80 -7.47 16.77
N GLU A 30 6.95 -7.50 15.74
CA GLU A 30 5.86 -8.47 15.59
C GLU A 30 6.28 -9.73 14.81
N GLY A 31 7.51 -9.78 14.27
CA GLY A 31 8.02 -10.91 13.49
C GLY A 31 7.33 -11.12 12.14
N VAL A 32 6.78 -10.07 11.52
CA VAL A 32 5.98 -10.13 10.28
C VAL A 32 6.65 -9.48 9.08
N SER A 33 7.93 -9.10 9.18
CA SER A 33 8.66 -8.42 8.11
C SER A 33 8.61 -9.16 6.77
N ASP A 34 8.65 -10.50 6.77
CA ASP A 34 8.62 -11.32 5.56
C ASP A 34 7.28 -11.27 4.79
N LEU A 35 6.21 -10.78 5.43
CA LEU A 35 4.90 -10.60 4.82
C LEU A 35 4.71 -9.19 4.24
N ILE A 36 5.67 -8.29 4.44
CA ILE A 36 5.56 -6.88 4.06
C ILE A 36 6.57 -6.56 2.96
N THR A 37 6.06 -6.13 1.81
CA THR A 37 6.87 -5.56 0.72
C THR A 37 6.77 -4.04 0.76
N VAL A 38 7.90 -3.35 0.76
CA VAL A 38 7.97 -1.89 0.78
C VAL A 38 8.38 -1.36 -0.58
N ILE A 39 7.65 -0.37 -1.07
CA ILE A 39 7.97 0.45 -2.24
C ILE A 39 8.14 1.88 -1.72
N ALA A 40 9.38 2.34 -1.67
CA ALA A 40 9.74 3.68 -1.21
C ALA A 40 9.58 4.70 -2.36
N ASP A 41 8.33 4.89 -2.79
CA ASP A 41 7.94 5.80 -3.88
C ASP A 41 6.57 6.41 -3.54
N ASP A 42 6.14 7.41 -4.31
CA ASP A 42 4.85 8.08 -4.11
C ASP A 42 3.69 7.27 -4.72
N SER A 43 2.47 7.61 -4.30
CA SER A 43 1.20 7.02 -4.75
C SER A 43 0.96 7.12 -6.26
N ASP A 44 1.52 8.12 -6.94
CA ASP A 44 1.46 8.26 -8.40
C ASP A 44 2.26 7.15 -9.12
N ALA A 45 3.24 6.54 -8.44
CA ALA A 45 4.04 5.43 -8.90
C ALA A 45 3.34 4.08 -8.78
N LEU A 46 2.17 4.01 -8.15
CA LEU A 46 1.49 2.75 -7.81
C LEU A 46 1.41 1.79 -9.01
N GLY A 47 0.96 2.29 -10.17
CA GLY A 47 0.80 1.49 -11.39
C GLY A 47 2.11 0.98 -12.00
N ARG A 48 3.27 1.52 -11.60
CA ARG A 48 4.59 1.01 -12.01
C ARG A 48 5.05 -0.18 -11.17
N HIS A 49 4.56 -0.29 -9.93
CA HIS A 49 5.07 -1.24 -8.95
C HIS A 49 4.08 -2.34 -8.56
N VAL A 50 2.79 -2.07 -8.67
CA VAL A 50 1.73 -3.00 -8.33
C VAL A 50 1.03 -3.44 -9.60
N GLU A 51 1.01 -4.75 -9.83
CA GLU A 51 0.34 -5.34 -10.98
C GLU A 51 -1.17 -5.07 -10.93
N ALA A 52 -1.77 -4.79 -12.08
CA ALA A 52 -3.20 -4.56 -12.18
C ALA A 52 -3.98 -5.82 -11.75
N GLY A 53 -5.04 -5.64 -10.97
CA GLY A 53 -5.88 -6.74 -10.51
C GLY A 53 -5.20 -7.71 -9.54
N SER A 54 -4.10 -7.30 -8.87
CA SER A 54 -3.30 -8.19 -8.00
C SER A 54 -3.65 -8.08 -6.52
N ALA A 55 -4.36 -7.04 -6.09
CA ALA A 55 -4.71 -6.83 -4.69
C ALA A 55 -6.18 -7.12 -4.40
N ASP A 56 -6.45 -7.98 -3.41
CA ASP A 56 -7.82 -8.24 -2.94
C ASP A 56 -8.43 -7.02 -2.21
N LEU A 57 -7.56 -6.20 -1.60
CA LEU A 57 -7.92 -5.01 -0.85
C LEU A 57 -6.84 -3.94 -1.06
N VAL A 58 -7.26 -2.72 -1.38
CA VAL A 58 -6.42 -1.53 -1.46
C VAL A 58 -6.91 -0.49 -0.46
N LEU A 59 -6.00 0.02 0.37
CA LEU A 59 -6.30 1.00 1.43
C LEU A 59 -5.58 2.31 1.13
N ALA A 60 -6.34 3.41 1.03
CA ALA A 60 -5.82 4.74 0.74
C ALA A 60 -6.54 5.81 1.58
N HIS A 61 -6.26 5.83 2.89
CA HIS A 61 -6.92 6.75 3.83
C HIS A 61 -6.12 8.04 4.02
N GLY A 62 -6.79 9.18 3.91
CA GLY A 62 -6.16 10.52 4.02
C GLY A 62 -5.21 10.86 2.87
N LEU A 63 -5.22 10.06 1.78
CA LEU A 63 -4.35 10.27 0.62
C LEU A 63 -4.92 11.32 -0.34
N LEU A 64 -6.22 11.24 -0.62
CA LEU A 64 -6.86 12.05 -1.67
C LEU A 64 -6.88 13.55 -1.37
N GLU A 65 -6.64 13.94 -0.11
CA GLU A 65 -6.58 15.35 0.32
C GLU A 65 -5.20 15.99 0.11
N ILE A 66 -4.16 15.19 -0.18
CA ILE A 66 -2.77 15.66 -0.31
C ILE A 66 -2.14 15.41 -1.69
N VAL A 67 -2.74 14.58 -2.53
CA VAL A 67 -2.22 14.27 -3.87
C VAL A 67 -2.58 15.35 -4.88
N ASP A 68 -1.70 15.53 -5.88
CA ASP A 68 -1.88 16.55 -6.93
C ASP A 68 -3.06 16.26 -7.86
N ASP A 69 -3.27 14.99 -8.24
CA ASP A 69 -4.38 14.54 -9.08
C ASP A 69 -5.14 13.37 -8.41
N PRO A 70 -6.18 13.68 -7.62
CA PRO A 70 -7.00 12.66 -6.95
C PRO A 70 -7.69 11.69 -7.92
N ALA A 71 -8.04 12.14 -9.13
CA ALA A 71 -8.72 11.29 -10.11
C ALA A 71 -7.75 10.25 -10.72
N ALA A 72 -6.53 10.67 -11.02
CA ALA A 72 -5.47 9.77 -11.46
C ALA A 72 -5.14 8.73 -10.39
N VAL A 73 -4.98 9.16 -9.13
CA VAL A 73 -4.70 8.26 -8.00
C VAL A 73 -5.86 7.28 -7.78
N LEU A 74 -7.12 7.74 -7.77
CA LEU A 74 -8.29 6.85 -7.67
C LEU A 74 -8.34 5.82 -8.79
N THR A 75 -7.98 6.21 -10.01
CA THR A 75 -7.91 5.29 -11.16
C THR A 75 -6.84 4.24 -10.96
N ALA A 76 -5.66 4.63 -10.47
CA ALA A 76 -4.57 3.69 -10.17
C ALA A 76 -4.95 2.70 -9.06
N LEU A 77 -5.58 3.19 -7.98
CA LEU A 77 -6.08 2.35 -6.87
C LEU A 77 -7.10 1.33 -7.37
N ALA A 78 -8.09 1.77 -8.17
CA ALA A 78 -9.10 0.90 -8.75
C ALA A 78 -8.49 -0.13 -9.72
N THR A 79 -7.44 0.24 -10.46
CA THR A 79 -6.74 -0.66 -11.38
C THR A 79 -5.95 -1.75 -10.66
N ALA A 80 -5.40 -1.45 -9.48
CA ALA A 80 -4.67 -2.43 -8.68
C ALA A 80 -5.57 -3.50 -8.06
N VAL A 81 -6.86 -3.22 -7.88
CA VAL A 81 -7.81 -4.13 -7.23
C VAL A 81 -8.22 -5.29 -8.15
N ALA A 82 -8.12 -6.50 -7.62
CA ALA A 82 -8.58 -7.73 -8.25
C ALA A 82 -10.11 -7.74 -8.47
N PRO A 83 -10.63 -8.46 -9.48
CA PRO A 83 -12.07 -8.63 -9.64
C PRO A 83 -12.72 -9.17 -8.36
N GLY A 84 -13.69 -8.43 -7.80
CA GLY A 84 -14.36 -8.77 -6.55
C GLY A 84 -13.66 -8.29 -5.27
N GLY A 85 -12.51 -7.62 -5.40
CA GLY A 85 -11.83 -6.95 -4.29
C GLY A 85 -12.45 -5.58 -3.96
N ALA A 86 -11.79 -4.85 -3.05
CA ALA A 86 -12.28 -3.55 -2.57
C ALA A 86 -11.20 -2.47 -2.50
N VAL A 87 -11.63 -1.22 -2.67
CA VAL A 87 -10.86 -0.01 -2.34
C VAL A 87 -11.51 0.65 -1.12
N SER A 88 -10.70 1.10 -0.15
CA SER A 88 -11.19 1.87 1.00
C SER A 88 -10.35 3.09 1.33
#